data_AF-A0A9D9S7X0-F1
#
_entry.id   AF-A0A9D9S7X0-F1
#
_cell.length_a   1.000
_cell.length_b   1.000
_cell.length_c   1.000
_cell.angle_alpha   90.00
_cell.angle_beta   90.00
_cell.angle_gamma   90.00
#
_symmetry.space_group_name_H-M   'P 1'
#
loop_
_entity.id
_entity.type
_entity.pdbx_description
1 polymer ?
#
loop_
_entity_poly.entity_id
_entity_poly.type
_entity_poly.pdbx_seq_one_letter_code
_entity_poly.pdbx_strand_id
1 'polypeptide(L)'
;MTANSYCVFEYLYRDAGNYKAWGELLLQGALSDADVECLRERFMGGGYFIAEQIGIPTLFENLWEECHSCRSDLDHVWHEFSDVREATPEDVASLPLWGKASDLVTAVRKVRTWNEVCSKNWGDTWL
;
A
#
# COMPACT_ATOMS: atom_id res chain seq x y z
N MET A 1 -18.65 23.58 -11.12
CA MET A 1 -17.38 22.87 -11.34
C MET A 1 -16.99 22.29 -10.01
N THR A 2 -17.17 20.99 -9.79
CA THR A 2 -16.54 20.33 -8.64
C THR A 2 -15.05 20.34 -8.93
N ALA A 3 -14.24 21.02 -8.11
CA ALA A 3 -12.80 20.84 -8.18
C ALA A 3 -12.51 19.33 -8.08
N ASN A 4 -11.67 18.79 -8.96
CA ASN A 4 -11.19 17.43 -8.80
C ASN A 4 -10.35 17.41 -7.51
N SER A 5 -10.91 16.90 -6.42
CA SER A 5 -10.17 16.64 -5.20
C SER A 5 -9.29 15.41 -5.41
N TYR A 6 -8.11 15.39 -4.80
CA TYR A 6 -7.22 14.25 -4.76
C TYR A 6 -6.75 14.04 -3.32
N CYS A 7 -6.47 12.79 -2.97
CA CYS A 7 -5.81 12.42 -1.71
C CYS A 7 -4.64 11.48 -2.00
N VAL A 8 -3.74 11.36 -1.02
CA VAL A 8 -2.59 10.46 -1.07
C VAL A 8 -2.82 9.34 -0.07
N PHE A 9 -2.70 8.10 -0.51
CA PHE A 9 -2.62 6.93 0.36
C PHE A 9 -1.16 6.56 0.58
N GLU A 10 -0.72 6.63 1.83
CA GLU A 10 0.66 6.37 2.25
C GLU A 10 0.76 4.99 2.91
N TYR A 11 1.77 4.25 2.51
CA TYR A 11 2.04 2.91 3.01
C TYR A 11 3.53 2.62 2.92
N LEU A 12 3.95 1.54 3.56
CA LEU A 12 5.34 1.13 3.52
C LEU A 12 5.46 -0.39 3.51
N TYR A 13 6.60 -0.85 3.02
CA TYR A 13 7.09 -2.18 3.29
C TYR A 13 8.20 -2.08 4.34
N ARG A 14 8.12 -2.89 5.39
CA ARG A 14 9.12 -2.99 6.45
C ARG A 14 9.50 -4.45 6.61
N ASP A 15 10.79 -4.77 6.49
CA ASP A 15 11.27 -6.13 6.74
C ASP A 15 11.42 -6.41 8.25
N ALA A 16 11.75 -7.65 8.62
CA ALA A 16 12.02 -8.01 10.02
C ALA A 16 13.30 -7.36 10.58
N GLY A 17 14.16 -6.81 9.71
CA GLY A 17 15.33 -5.99 10.06
C GLY A 17 15.02 -4.52 10.35
N ASN A 18 13.75 -4.10 10.19
CA ASN A 18 13.25 -2.73 10.37
C ASN A 18 13.69 -1.72 9.29
N TYR A 19 14.24 -2.18 8.17
CA TYR A 19 14.44 -1.36 6.96
C TYR A 19 13.09 -1.06 6.32
N LYS A 20 12.94 0.11 5.67
CA LYS A 20 11.65 0.58 5.15
C LYS A 20 11.79 1.11 3.74
N ALA A 21 10.85 0.72 2.88
CA ALA A 21 10.58 1.36 1.60
C ALA A 21 9.20 2.01 1.69
N TRP A 22 9.12 3.31 1.39
CA TRP A 22 7.89 4.08 1.45
C TRP A 22 7.20 4.14 0.08
N GLY A 23 5.88 4.12 0.09
CA GLY A 23 5.05 4.24 -1.10
C GLY A 23 3.91 5.22 -0.91
N GLU A 24 3.60 5.93 -1.99
CA GLU A 24 2.52 6.91 -2.05
C GLU A 24 1.70 6.68 -3.31
N LEU A 25 0.36 6.71 -3.17
CA LEU A 25 -0.55 6.63 -4.30
C LEU A 25 -1.40 7.89 -4.38
N LEU A 26 -1.38 8.55 -5.53
CA LEU A 26 -2.35 9.59 -5.82
C LEU A 26 -3.69 8.95 -6.18
N LEU A 27 -4.74 9.37 -5.49
CA LEU A 27 -6.11 8.90 -5.68
C LEU A 27 -7.01 10.05 -6.09
N GLN A 28 -7.84 9.84 -7.11
CA GLN A 28 -8.89 10.79 -7.46
C GLN A 28 -10.05 10.70 -6.47
N GLY A 29 -10.42 11.82 -5.86
CA GLY A 29 -11.42 11.91 -4.79
C GLY A 29 -10.78 12.17 -3.43
N ALA A 30 -11.55 11.90 -2.38
CA ALA A 30 -11.09 11.92 -1.00
C ALA A 30 -11.64 10.69 -0.29
N LEU A 31 -10.95 10.21 0.73
CA LEU A 31 -11.47 9.23 1.66
C LEU A 31 -12.05 9.97 2.87
N SER A 32 -13.26 9.60 3.26
CA SER A 32 -13.84 10.09 4.52
C SER A 32 -13.22 9.37 5.72
N ASP A 33 -13.37 9.92 6.92
CA ASP A 33 -12.96 9.24 8.16
C ASP A 33 -13.56 7.83 8.26
N ALA A 34 -14.82 7.64 7.83
CA ALA A 34 -15.47 6.34 7.81
C ALA A 34 -14.85 5.38 6.77
N ASP A 35 -14.32 5.90 5.65
CA ASP A 35 -13.58 5.08 4.71
C ASP A 35 -12.23 4.65 5.29
N VAL A 36 -11.51 5.56 5.96
CA VAL A 36 -10.22 5.27 6.62
C VAL A 36 -10.40 4.25 7.74
N GLU A 37 -11.41 4.39 8.59
CA GLU A 37 -11.73 3.39 9.61
C GLU A 37 -12.10 2.05 8.98
N CYS A 38 -12.85 2.04 7.87
CA CYS A 38 -13.13 0.83 7.11
C CYS A 38 -11.84 0.18 6.56
N LEU A 39 -10.80 0.94 6.20
CA LEU A 39 -9.51 0.38 5.82
C LEU A 39 -8.85 -0.30 7.02
N ARG A 40 -8.74 0.41 8.15
CA ARG A 40 -8.13 -0.10 9.39
C ARG A 40 -8.82 -1.39 9.87
N GLU A 41 -10.14 -1.43 9.90
CA GLU A 41 -10.91 -2.63 10.30
C GLU A 41 -10.66 -3.85 9.39
N ARG A 42 -10.30 -3.62 8.13
CA ARG A 42 -10.05 -4.69 7.14
C ARG A 42 -8.59 -5.12 7.08
N PHE A 43 -7.67 -4.24 7.46
CA PHE A 43 -6.26 -4.58 7.57
C PHE A 43 -6.03 -5.49 8.78
N MET A 44 -5.16 -6.48 8.59
CA MET A 44 -4.77 -7.39 9.66
C MET A 44 -4.14 -6.58 10.81
N GLY A 45 -4.67 -6.76 12.02
CA GLY A 45 -4.21 -6.02 13.20
C GLY A 45 -4.36 -4.50 13.11
N GLY A 46 -5.21 -3.98 12.20
CA GLY A 46 -5.45 -2.54 12.06
C GLY A 46 -4.54 -1.82 11.06
N GLY A 47 -3.56 -2.50 10.47
CA GLY A 47 -2.56 -1.84 9.63
C GLY A 47 -1.86 -2.70 8.58
N TYR A 48 -1.87 -4.04 8.69
CA TYR A 48 -1.15 -4.90 7.74
C TYR A 48 -2.03 -5.39 6.60
N PHE A 49 -1.49 -5.40 5.39
CA PHE A 49 -2.17 -5.87 4.19
C PHE A 49 -1.20 -6.45 3.15
N ILE A 50 -1.73 -7.07 2.09
CA ILE A 50 -0.93 -7.59 0.96
C ILE A 50 -1.26 -6.74 -0.27
N ALA A 51 -0.30 -5.94 -0.73
CA ALA A 51 -0.47 -4.98 -1.83
C ALA A 51 -1.07 -5.61 -3.10
N GLU A 52 -0.61 -6.81 -3.47
CA GLU A 52 -1.08 -7.51 -4.67
C GLU A 52 -2.58 -7.81 -4.65
N GLN A 53 -3.16 -8.07 -3.47
CA GLN A 53 -4.58 -8.43 -3.36
C GLN A 53 -5.54 -7.24 -3.50
N ILE A 54 -5.02 -6.02 -3.36
CA ILE A 54 -5.79 -4.78 -3.60
C ILE A 54 -5.34 -4.05 -4.87
N GLY A 55 -4.41 -4.63 -5.62
CA GLY A 55 -3.97 -4.12 -6.92
C GLY A 55 -3.13 -2.84 -6.81
N ILE A 56 -2.40 -2.65 -5.71
CA ILE A 56 -1.43 -1.55 -5.59
C ILE A 56 0.01 -2.08 -5.76
N PRO A 57 0.99 -1.21 -6.07
CA PRO A 57 2.39 -1.61 -6.21
C PRO A 57 2.95 -2.27 -4.94
N THR A 58 3.84 -3.25 -5.15
CA THR A 58 4.70 -3.78 -4.07
C THR A 58 5.89 -2.85 -3.83
N LEU A 59 6.53 -2.98 -2.66
CA LEU A 59 7.64 -2.10 -2.25
C LEU A 59 8.86 -2.89 -1.75
N PHE A 60 8.79 -4.21 -1.67
CA PHE A 60 9.94 -5.01 -1.23
C PHE A 60 11.08 -4.97 -2.26
N GLU A 61 10.79 -4.90 -3.56
CA GLU A 61 11.86 -4.70 -4.55
C GLU A 61 12.56 -3.35 -4.39
N ASN A 62 11.81 -2.29 -4.10
CA ASN A 62 12.38 -0.98 -3.79
C ASN A 62 13.32 -1.06 -2.59
N LEU A 63 12.92 -1.77 -1.54
CA LEU A 63 13.76 -1.99 -0.37
C LEU A 63 15.08 -2.69 -0.74
N TRP A 64 15.01 -3.75 -1.54
CA TRP A 64 16.19 -4.51 -1.95
C TRP A 64 17.14 -3.66 -2.79
N GLU A 65 16.61 -2.88 -3.72
CA GLU A 65 17.40 -1.94 -4.53
C GLU A 65 18.09 -0.88 -3.66
N GLU A 66 17.36 -0.26 -2.73
CA GLU A 66 17.89 0.75 -1.81
C GLU A 66 18.96 0.18 -0.86
N CYS A 67 18.79 -1.05 -0.41
CA CYS A 67 19.75 -1.73 0.46
C CYS A 67 20.92 -2.35 -0.31
N HIS A 68 20.93 -2.25 -1.65
CA HIS A 68 21.86 -2.98 -2.52
C HIS A 68 21.92 -4.48 -2.18
N SER A 69 20.77 -5.06 -1.87
CA SER A 69 20.60 -6.44 -1.43
C SER A 69 19.64 -7.19 -2.36
N CYS A 70 19.40 -8.45 -2.04
CA CYS A 70 18.34 -9.26 -2.62
C CYS A 70 17.41 -9.70 -1.48
N ARG A 71 16.31 -10.34 -1.85
CA ARG A 71 15.40 -10.98 -0.90
C ARG A 71 16.17 -11.83 0.12
N SER A 72 15.78 -11.70 1.37
CA SER A 72 16.37 -12.38 2.53
C SER A 72 15.31 -13.13 3.35
N ASP A 73 15.74 -13.80 4.41
CA ASP A 73 14.87 -14.43 5.40
C ASP A 73 14.16 -13.43 6.32
N LEU A 74 14.56 -12.16 6.28
CA LEU A 74 13.87 -11.07 6.97
C LEU A 74 12.67 -10.54 6.17
N ASP A 75 12.58 -10.88 4.90
CA ASP A 75 11.50 -10.44 4.03
C ASP A 75 10.20 -11.22 4.24
N HIS A 76 9.08 -10.51 4.11
CA HIS A 76 7.75 -11.09 4.25
C HIS A 76 6.76 -10.44 3.27
N VAL A 77 5.51 -10.88 3.28
CA VAL A 77 4.50 -10.42 2.29
C VAL A 77 3.78 -9.12 2.68
N TRP A 78 3.89 -8.71 3.94
CA TRP A 78 3.05 -7.66 4.52
C TRP A 78 3.55 -6.25 4.22
N HIS A 79 2.63 -5.42 3.77
CA HIS A 79 2.72 -3.96 3.76
C HIS A 79 1.99 -3.39 4.97
N GLU A 80 2.39 -2.20 5.38
CA GLU A 80 1.81 -1.48 6.50
C GLU A 80 1.19 -0.17 6.02
N PHE A 81 -0.06 0.05 6.42
CA PHE A 81 -0.76 1.31 6.21
C PHE A 81 -0.17 2.40 7.11
N SER A 82 0.17 3.54 6.52
CA SER A 82 0.67 4.71 7.25
C SER A 82 -0.47 5.70 7.47
N ASP A 83 -0.93 6.35 6.40
CA ASP A 83 -1.89 7.45 6.50
C ASP A 83 -2.67 7.69 5.19
N VAL A 84 -3.71 8.52 5.29
CA VAL A 84 -4.36 9.16 4.14
C VAL A 84 -4.40 10.66 4.38
N ARG A 85 -3.83 11.43 3.45
CA ARG A 85 -3.79 12.88 3.53
C ARG A 85 -4.37 13.55 2.29
N GLU A 86 -4.73 14.82 2.41
CA GLU A 86 -5.03 15.64 1.24
C GLU A 86 -3.80 15.74 0.32
N ALA A 87 -4.02 15.69 -0.99
CA ALA A 87 -2.95 15.86 -1.96
C ALA A 87 -2.60 17.35 -2.11
N THR A 88 -1.31 17.65 -2.04
CA THR A 88 -0.76 18.95 -2.39
C THR A 88 -0.69 19.13 -3.92
N PRO A 89 -0.52 20.36 -4.42
CA PRO A 89 -0.27 20.57 -5.85
C PRO A 89 0.98 19.85 -6.38
N GLU A 90 1.99 19.62 -5.53
CA GLU A 90 3.19 18.87 -5.90
C GLU A 90 2.88 17.39 -6.07
N ASP A 91 2.13 16.78 -5.15
CA ASP A 91 1.69 15.39 -5.26
C ASP A 91 0.92 15.15 -6.55
N VAL A 92 0.00 16.07 -6.89
CA VAL A 92 -0.79 15.99 -8.13
C VAL A 92 0.09 16.08 -9.38
N ALA A 93 1.24 16.76 -9.29
CA ALA A 93 2.17 16.94 -10.41
C ALA A 93 3.20 15.81 -10.53
N SER A 94 3.56 15.15 -9.43
CA SER A 94 4.69 14.21 -9.36
C SER A 94 4.28 12.75 -9.18
N LEU A 95 3.19 12.48 -8.45
CA LEU A 95 2.79 11.11 -8.13
C LEU A 95 1.98 10.48 -9.26
N PRO A 96 2.19 9.19 -9.54
CA PRO A 96 1.35 8.47 -10.50
C PRO A 96 -0.07 8.34 -9.96
N LEU A 97 -1.06 8.76 -10.76
CA LEU A 97 -2.47 8.51 -10.47
C LEU A 97 -2.75 7.01 -10.53
N TRP A 98 -3.08 6.41 -9.38
CA TRP A 98 -3.43 4.99 -9.31
C TRP A 98 -4.86 4.72 -9.76
N GLY A 99 -5.81 5.55 -9.32
CA GLY A 99 -7.24 5.33 -9.56
C GLY A 99 -8.11 6.22 -8.68
N LYS A 100 -9.38 5.85 -8.48
CA LYS A 100 -10.27 6.59 -7.57
C LYS A 100 -10.09 6.13 -6.14
N ALA A 101 -10.25 7.04 -5.19
CA ALA A 101 -10.30 6.72 -3.77
C ALA A 101 -11.36 5.64 -3.45
N SER A 102 -12.53 5.72 -4.09
CA SER A 102 -13.60 4.71 -3.96
C SER A 102 -13.19 3.32 -4.44
N ASP A 103 -12.30 3.25 -5.42
CA ASP A 103 -11.86 1.98 -6.01
C ASP A 103 -10.92 1.25 -5.05
N LEU A 104 -10.06 1.99 -4.31
CA LEU A 104 -9.21 1.44 -3.25
C LEU A 104 -10.06 0.83 -2.12
N VAL A 105 -11.04 1.59 -1.60
CA VAL A 105 -11.96 1.10 -0.55
C VAL A 105 -12.70 -0.15 -1.04
N THR A 106 -13.14 -0.15 -2.29
CA THR A 106 -13.83 -1.30 -2.90
C THR A 106 -12.90 -2.51 -3.03
N ALA A 107 -11.64 -2.32 -3.42
CA ALA A 107 -10.64 -3.38 -3.49
C ALA A 107 -10.39 -4.00 -2.12
N VAL A 108 -10.17 -3.17 -1.10
CA VAL A 108 -9.97 -3.61 0.30
C VAL A 108 -11.20 -4.36 0.83
N ARG A 109 -12.42 -3.88 0.56
CA ARG A 109 -13.67 -4.56 0.96
C ARG A 109 -13.88 -5.92 0.30
N LYS A 110 -13.29 -6.17 -0.88
CA LYS A 110 -13.37 -7.46 -1.58
C LYS A 110 -12.47 -8.51 -0.93
N VAL A 111 -11.43 -8.10 -0.20
CA VAL A 111 -10.55 -9.02 0.52
C VAL A 111 -11.31 -9.60 1.71
N ARG A 112 -11.61 -10.90 1.64
CA ARG A 112 -12.25 -11.63 2.74
C ARG A 112 -11.24 -12.12 3.77
N THR A 113 -10.06 -12.49 3.30
CA THR A 113 -8.94 -12.98 4.10
C THR A 113 -7.66 -12.68 3.35
N TRP A 114 -6.69 -12.06 4.00
CA TRP A 114 -5.36 -11.87 3.46
C TRP A 114 -4.67 -13.22 3.32
N ASN A 115 -4.23 -13.54 2.11
CA ASN A 115 -3.62 -14.82 1.77
C ASN A 115 -2.20 -14.60 1.29
N GLU A 116 -1.25 -14.94 2.16
CA GLU A 116 0.18 -14.71 1.95
C GLU A 116 0.68 -15.39 0.68
N VAL A 117 0.12 -16.55 0.32
CA VAL A 117 0.46 -17.31 -0.91
C VAL A 117 0.22 -16.54 -2.21
N CYS A 118 -0.60 -15.49 -2.17
CA CYS A 118 -0.84 -14.64 -3.35
C CYS A 118 0.27 -13.61 -3.58
N SER A 119 1.20 -13.43 -2.65
CA SER A 119 2.32 -12.52 -2.84
C SER A 119 3.46 -13.18 -3.60
N LYS A 120 4.12 -12.45 -4.49
CA LYS A 120 5.36 -12.92 -5.12
C LYS A 120 6.53 -12.98 -4.13
N ASN A 121 6.41 -12.33 -2.97
CA ASN A 121 7.38 -12.40 -1.87
C ASN A 121 7.08 -13.55 -0.88
N TRP A 122 6.21 -14.49 -1.25
CA TRP A 122 5.85 -15.64 -0.42
C TRP A 122 6.76 -16.85 -0.65
N GLY A 123 7.08 -17.56 0.43
CA GLY A 123 7.75 -18.87 0.41
C GLY A 123 9.25 -18.85 0.12
N ASP A 124 9.95 -19.94 0.38
CA ASP A 124 11.42 -20.03 0.23
C ASP A 124 11.82 -20.25 -1.23
N THR A 125 11.77 -19.23 -2.10
CA THR A 125 12.34 -19.36 -3.45
C THR A 125 13.79 -18.94 -3.47
N TRP A 126 14.65 -19.85 -3.02
CA TRP A 126 16.05 -19.93 -3.44
C TRP A 126 16.09 -20.54 -4.85
N LEU A 127 15.82 -19.75 -5.89
CA LEU A 127 16.08 -20.14 -7.28
C LEU A 127 17.14 -19.25 -7.89
#